data_AF-A0A8T5VL06-F1
#
_entry.id   AF-A0A8T5VL06-F1
#
_cell.length_a   1.000
_cell.length_b   1.000
_cell.length_c   1.000
_cell.angle_alpha   90.00
_cell.angle_beta   90.00
_cell.angle_gamma   90.00
#
_symmetry.space_group_name_H-M   'P 1'
#
loop_
_entity.id
_entity.type
_entity.pdbx_description
1 polymer ?
#
loop_
_entity_poly.entity_id
_entity_poly.type
_entity_poly.pdbx_seq_one_letter_code
_entity_poly.pdbx_strand_id
1 'polypeptide(L)' 'MHLSLETGTAALHAPAISLYRSAGFVSCAPFADYEASRHNQFMRLDLTD' A
#
# COMPACT_ATOMS: atom_id res chain seq x y z
N MET A 1 10.97 -3.78 11.80
CA MET A 1 9.81 -2.86 11.94
C MET A 1 9.06 -2.84 10.61
N HIS A 2 7.81 -2.37 10.50
CA HIS A 2 7.17 -2.25 9.18
C HIS A 2 6.38 -0.96 9.03
N LEU A 3 6.31 -0.47 7.80
CA LEU A 3 5.54 0.70 7.39
C LEU A 3 4.39 0.23 6.49
N SER A 4 3.16 0.58 6.84
CA SER A 4 1.97 0.29 6.03
C SER A 4 1.38 1.58 5.45
N LEU A 5 0.80 1.50 4.25
CA LEU A 5 0.09 2.60 3.61
C LEU A 5 -1.21 2.13 2.95
N GLU A 6 -2.16 3.05 2.83
CA GLU A 6 -3.35 2.93 1.99
C GLU A 6 -3.13 3.78 0.73
N THR A 7 -3.53 3.27 -0.43
CA THR A 7 -3.61 4.04 -1.67
C THR A 7 -4.83 3.64 -2.48
N GLY A 8 -5.21 4.45 -3.46
CA GLY A 8 -6.38 4.17 -4.29
C GLY A 8 -6.12 3.09 -5.35
N THR A 9 -7.20 2.55 -5.92
CA THR A 9 -7.17 1.54 -6.99
C THR A 9 -7.39 2.12 -8.39
N ALA A 10 -7.86 3.37 -8.50
CA ALA A 10 -8.11 4.02 -9.78
C ALA A 10 -6.81 4.27 -10.57
N ALA A 11 -6.92 4.38 -11.91
CA ALA A 11 -5.78 4.56 -12.81
C ALA A 11 -4.90 5.77 -12.48
N LEU A 12 -5.46 6.81 -11.88
CA LEU A 12 -4.72 8.00 -11.43
C LEU A 12 -3.64 7.68 -10.37
N HIS A 13 -3.79 6.58 -9.64
CA HIS A 13 -2.82 6.13 -8.63
C HIS A 13 -1.71 5.24 -9.20
N ALA A 14 -1.77 4.84 -10.48
CA ALA A 14 -0.77 3.97 -11.09
C ALA A 14 0.69 4.46 -10.92
N PRO A 15 1.00 5.77 -11.04
CA PRO A 15 2.36 6.26 -10.79
C PRO A 15 2.80 6.05 -9.34
N ALA A 16 1.93 6.32 -8.37
CA ALA A 16 2.24 6.13 -6.94
C ALA A 16 2.42 4.64 -6.60
N ILE A 17 1.54 3.77 -7.10
CA ILE A 17 1.63 2.32 -6.90
C ILE A 17 2.95 1.78 -7.48
N SER A 18 3.35 2.24 -8.67
CA SER A 18 4.63 1.84 -9.27
C SER A 18 5.81 2.27 -8.40
N LEU A 19 5.78 3.49 -7.86
CA LEU A 19 6.79 3.98 -6.95
C LEU A 19 6.87 3.11 -5.69
N TYR A 20 5.74 2.83 -5.03
CA TYR A 20 5.72 1.99 -3.83
C TYR A 20 6.29 0.59 -4.11
N ARG A 21 5.88 -0.04 -5.22
CA ARG A 21 6.42 -1.35 -5.62
C ARG A 21 7.93 -1.30 -5.87
N SER A 22 8.43 -0.24 -6.53
CA SER A 22 9.88 -0.08 -6.75
C SER A 22 10.67 0.12 -5.46
N ALA A 23 10.05 0.69 -4.43
CA ALA A 23 10.62 0.83 -3.10
C ALA A 23 10.50 -0.44 -2.25
N GLY A 24 9.92 -1.53 -2.78
CA GLY A 24 9.80 -2.82 -2.10
C GLY A 24 8.49 -3.03 -1.33
N PHE A 25 7.50 -2.13 -1.47
CA PHE A 25 6.19 -2.36 -0.87
C PHE A 25 5.48 -3.53 -1.56
N VAL A 26 4.84 -4.37 -0.75
CA VAL A 26 4.02 -5.51 -1.18
C VAL A 26 2.58 -5.35 -0.74
N SER A 27 1.63 -5.95 -1.45
CA SER A 27 0.21 -5.92 -1.06
C SER A 27 -0.02 -6.59 0.30
N CYS A 28 -0.90 -6.02 1.11
CA CYS A 28 -1.27 -6.57 2.42
C CYS A 28 -2.76 -6.40 2.72
N ALA A 29 -3.21 -6.98 3.84
CA ALA A 29 -4.52 -6.72 4.40
C ALA A 29 -4.62 -5.27 4.95
N PRO A 30 -5.84 -4.75 5.17
CA PRO A 30 -6.03 -3.49 5.90
C PRO A 30 -5.36 -3.51 7.27
N PHE A 31 -5.08 -2.33 7.82
CA PHE A 31 -4.43 -2.16 9.11
C PHE A 31 -5.19 -1.17 9.99
N ALA A 32 -5.03 -1.30 11.32
CA ALA A 32 -5.80 -0.54 12.30
C ALA A 32 -7.31 -0.63 11.98
N ASP A 33 -8.01 0.50 11.99
CA ASP A 33 -9.45 0.58 11.75
C ASP A 33 -9.81 0.86 10.28
N TYR A 34 -8.84 0.75 9.36
CA TYR A 34 -9.13 0.90 7.93
C TYR A 34 -9.81 -0.34 7.37
N GLU A 35 -10.87 -0.14 6.59
CA GLU A 35 -11.62 -1.22 5.95
C GLU A 35 -11.32 -1.32 4.45
N ALA A 36 -11.29 -2.56 3.94
CA ALA A 36 -11.16 -2.80 2.52
C ALA A 36 -12.43 -2.38 1.77
N SER A 37 -12.23 -1.71 0.64
CA SER A 37 -13.28 -1.33 -0.29
C SER A 37 -12.79 -1.51 -1.73
N ARG A 38 -13.68 -1.30 -2.71
CA ARG A 38 -13.30 -1.31 -4.13
C ARG A 38 -12.34 -0.17 -4.52
N HIS A 39 -12.24 0.86 -3.67
CA HIS A 39 -11.54 2.11 -3.99
C HIS A 39 -10.15 2.20 -3.39
N ASN A 40 -9.81 1.32 -2.45
CA ASN A 40 -8.52 1.32 -1.76
C ASN A 40 -7.80 -0.02 -1.87
N GLN A 41 -6.49 0.03 -1.67
CA GLN A 41 -5.62 -1.11 -1.49
C GLN A 41 -4.55 -0.76 -0.46
N PHE A 42 -4.02 -1.78 0.19
CA PHE A 42 -3.05 -1.62 1.26
C PHE A 42 -1.73 -2.26 0.86
N MET A 43 -0.65 -1.61 1.24
CA MET A 43 0.70 -2.11 1.00
C MET A 43 1.56 -1.96 2.25
N ARG A 44 2.54 -2.84 2.41
CA ARG A 44 3.50 -2.84 3.52
C ARG A 44 4.93 -2.93 2.99
N LEU A 45 5.84 -2.25 3.66
CA LEU A 45 7.29 -2.41 3.54
C LEU A 45 7.86 -2.84 4.89
N ASP A 46 8.63 -3.92 4.89
CA ASP A 46 9.41 -4.32 6.06
C ASP A 46 10.70 -3.49 6.10
N LEU A 47 10.87 -2.77 7.21
CA LEU A 47 12.06 -1.97 7.49
C LEU A 47 13.07 -2.85 8.21
N THR A 48 14.19 -3.11 7.54
CA THR A 48 15.40 -3.67 8.12
C THR A 48 16.26 -2.54 8.68
N ASP A 49 16.99 -2.82 9.75
CA ASP A 49 17.99 -1.90 10.33
C ASP A 49 19.21 -1.74 9.43
#